data_AF-A0A920P9D6-F1
#
_entry.id   AF-A0A920P9D6-F1
#
_cell.length_a   1.000
_cell.length_b   1.000
_cell.length_c   1.000
_cell.angle_alpha   90.00
_cell.angle_beta   90.00
_cell.angle_gamma   90.00
#
_symmetry.space_group_name_H-M   'P 1'
#
loop_
_entity.id
_entity.type
_entity.pdbx_description
1 polymer ?
#
loop_
_entity_poly.entity_id
_entity_poly.type
_entity_poly.pdbx_seq_one_letter_code
_entity_poly.pdbx_strand_id
1 'polypeptide(L)'
;MILDKDPVESYLYRGMTHEIQQNIGLAISDYDKAIILNGRSIAGYKLRARFYHAQMGDYLEALKNYELALKLNPLDFFFISGRGDAYFMIGQFNQSIKDYRGLSN
;
A
#
# COMPACT_ATOMS: atom_id res chain seq x y z
N MET A 1 21.09 -0.34 -25.97
CA MET A 1 20.82 0.13 -24.60
C MET A 1 19.83 -0.84 -23.99
N ILE A 2 20.34 -1.86 -23.29
CA ILE A 2 19.50 -2.81 -22.56
C ILE A 2 19.06 -2.06 -21.31
N LEU A 3 17.80 -1.65 -21.25
CA LEU A 3 17.22 -1.13 -20.03
C LEU A 3 17.21 -2.31 -19.05
N ASP A 4 18.18 -2.37 -18.15
CA ASP A 4 18.15 -3.32 -17.04
C ASP A 4 16.97 -2.90 -16.16
N LYS A 5 15.80 -3.47 -16.45
CA LYS A 5 14.55 -3.09 -15.80
C LYS A 5 14.62 -3.63 -14.38
N ASP A 6 14.59 -2.75 -13.38
CA ASP A 6 14.58 -3.15 -11.97
C ASP A 6 13.48 -4.23 -11.78
N PRO A 7 13.86 -5.45 -11.37
CA PRO A 7 12.90 -6.52 -11.15
C PRO A 7 11.74 -6.08 -10.26
N VAL A 8 12.01 -5.28 -9.21
CA VAL A 8 10.99 -4.75 -8.30
C VAL A 8 9.96 -3.92 -9.09
N GLU A 9 10.41 -2.93 -9.86
CA GLU A 9 9.53 -2.09 -10.68
C GLU A 9 8.76 -2.92 -11.71
N SER A 10 9.39 -3.90 -12.34
CA SER A 10 8.73 -4.76 -13.32
C SER A 10 7.55 -5.53 -12.71
N TYR A 11 7.71 -6.07 -11.50
CA TYR A 11 6.60 -6.71 -10.78
C TYR A 11 5.53 -5.70 -10.39
N LEU A 12 5.88 -4.50 -9.92
CA LEU A 12 4.90 -3.47 -9.58
C LEU A 12 4.04 -3.05 -10.78
N TYR A 13 4.67 -2.79 -11.94
CA TYR A 13 3.93 -2.41 -13.14
C TYR A 13 3.05 -3.54 -13.68
N ARG A 14 3.50 -4.80 -13.57
CA ARG A 14 2.68 -5.95 -13.97
C ARG A 14 1.50 -6.14 -13.01
N GLY A 15 1.72 -5.99 -11.71
CA GLY A 15 0.65 -6.01 -10.71
C GLY A 15 -0.42 -4.95 -10.96
N MET A 16 -0.01 -3.72 -11.28
CA MET A 16 -0.94 -2.64 -11.67
C MET A 16 -1.71 -2.96 -12.96
N THR A 17 -1.04 -3.60 -13.93
CA THR A 17 -1.70 -4.03 -15.17
C THR A 17 -2.77 -5.09 -14.88
N HIS A 18 -2.46 -6.05 -14.00
CA HIS A 18 -3.42 -7.05 -13.54
C HIS A 18 -4.58 -6.45 -12.74
N GLU A 19 -4.34 -5.42 -11.92
CA GLU A 19 -5.39 -4.66 -11.22
C GLU A 19 -6.37 -4.02 -12.22
N ILE A 20 -5.86 -3.36 -13.27
CA ILE A 20 -6.71 -2.76 -14.33
C ILE A 20 -7.54 -3.85 -15.06
N GLN A 21 -6.95 -5.04 -15.23
CA GLN A 21 -7.63 -6.19 -15.84
C GLN A 21 -8.56 -6.95 -14.87
N GLN A 22 -8.70 -6.49 -13.62
CA GLN A 22 -9.45 -7.17 -12.56
C GLN A 22 -8.93 -8.58 -12.23
N ASN A 23 -7.68 -8.88 -12.57
CA ASN A 23 -7.00 -10.13 -12.23
C ASN A 23 -6.43 -10.04 -10.80
N ILE A 24 -7.32 -10.02 -9.81
CA ILE A 24 -7.03 -9.73 -8.39
C ILE A 24 -5.89 -10.59 -7.84
N GLY A 25 -5.96 -11.92 -8.01
CA GLY A 25 -4.95 -12.83 -7.48
C GLY A 25 -3.55 -12.63 -8.08
N LEU A 26 -3.49 -12.30 -9.38
CA LEU A 26 -2.22 -12.02 -10.06
C LEU A 26 -1.63 -10.67 -9.64
N ALA A 27 -2.49 -9.65 -9.45
CA ALA A 27 -2.06 -8.34 -8.97
C ALA A 27 -1.40 -8.44 -7.58
N ILE A 28 -2.02 -9.13 -6.64
CA ILE A 28 -1.47 -9.37 -5.30
C ILE A 28 -0.15 -10.14 -5.39
N SER A 29 -0.11 -11.23 -6.17
CA SER A 29 1.10 -12.05 -6.29
C SER A 29 2.30 -11.24 -6.83
N ASP A 30 2.05 -10.30 -7.74
CA ASP A 30 3.11 -9.44 -8.26
C ASP A 30 3.55 -8.37 -7.27
N TYR A 31 2.62 -7.75 -6.54
CA TYR A 31 2.98 -6.86 -5.44
C TYR A 31 3.79 -7.59 -4.35
N ASP A 32 3.45 -8.84 -4.04
CA ASP A 32 4.18 -9.68 -3.10
C ASP A 32 5.60 -9.96 -3.56
N LYS A 33 5.78 -10.34 -4.83
CA LYS A 33 7.11 -10.56 -5.40
C LYS A 33 7.97 -9.30 -5.33
N ALA A 34 7.41 -8.13 -5.61
CA ALA A 34 8.13 -6.86 -5.50
C ALA A 34 8.58 -6.57 -4.06
N ILE A 35 7.72 -6.84 -3.06
CA ILE A 35 8.06 -6.66 -1.64
C ILE A 35 9.07 -7.71 -1.17
N ILE A 36 8.98 -8.96 -1.63
CA ILE A 36 9.95 -10.02 -1.31
C ILE A 36 11.34 -9.67 -1.85
N LEU A 37 11.40 -9.15 -3.08
CA LEU A 37 12.66 -8.72 -3.70
C LEU A 37 13.28 -7.51 -3.00
N ASN A 38 12.44 -6.58 -2.53
CA ASN A 38 12.87 -5.45 -1.73
C ASN A 38 11.88 -5.15 -0.60
N GLY A 39 12.20 -5.67 0.60
CA GLY A 39 11.39 -5.46 1.81
C GLY A 39 11.35 -4.02 2.31
N ARG A 40 12.06 -3.08 1.65
CA ARG A 40 11.99 -1.64 1.91
C ARG A 40 11.35 -0.88 0.74
N SER A 41 10.67 -1.58 -0.17
CA SER A 41 9.96 -0.97 -1.29
C SER A 41 8.70 -0.24 -0.82
N ILE A 42 8.84 1.07 -0.60
CA ILE A 42 7.70 1.95 -0.26
C ILE A 42 6.62 1.88 -1.35
N ALA A 43 7.01 1.82 -2.61
CA ALA A 43 6.08 1.69 -3.74
C ALA A 43 5.29 0.37 -3.70
N GLY A 44 5.94 -0.74 -3.32
CA GLY A 44 5.27 -2.03 -3.13
C GLY A 44 4.22 -1.99 -2.03
N TYR A 45 4.58 -1.50 -0.85
CA TYR A 45 3.62 -1.34 0.25
C TYR A 45 2.48 -0.38 -0.11
N LYS A 46 2.77 0.72 -0.81
CA LYS A 46 1.77 1.67 -1.30
C LYS A 46 0.74 1.02 -2.22
N LEU A 47 1.21 0.31 -3.24
CA LEU A 47 0.34 -0.32 -4.23
C LEU A 47 -0.52 -1.41 -3.60
N ARG A 48 0.08 -2.22 -2.72
CA ARG A 48 -0.64 -3.29 -2.00
C ARG A 48 -1.65 -2.73 -0.99
N ALA A 49 -1.30 -1.68 -0.24
CA ALA A 49 -2.23 -1.00 0.67
C ALA A 49 -3.44 -0.44 -0.08
N ARG A 50 -3.20 0.31 -1.17
CA ARG A 50 -4.27 0.86 -2.01
C ARG A 50 -5.16 -0.26 -2.55
N PHE A 51 -4.56 -1.35 -2.99
CA PHE A 51 -5.30 -2.48 -3.57
C PHE A 51 -6.26 -3.11 -2.54
N TYR A 52 -5.77 -3.45 -1.36
CA TYR A 52 -6.61 -3.99 -0.29
C TYR A 52 -7.70 -2.99 0.13
N HIS A 53 -7.34 -1.71 0.27
CA HIS A 53 -8.26 -0.67 0.71
C HIS A 53 -9.39 -0.41 -0.29
N ALA A 54 -9.05 -0.21 -1.57
CA ALA A 54 -9.99 0.27 -2.58
C ALA A 54 -10.68 -0.87 -3.35
N GLN A 55 -9.96 -1.97 -3.63
CA GLN A 55 -10.48 -3.05 -4.49
C GLN A 55 -11.08 -4.20 -3.68
N MET A 56 -10.51 -4.51 -2.50
CA MET A 56 -10.96 -5.64 -1.69
C MET A 56 -11.81 -5.23 -0.49
N GLY A 57 -11.75 -3.97 -0.07
CA GLY A 57 -12.35 -3.53 1.20
C GLY A 57 -11.73 -4.22 2.43
N ASP A 58 -10.54 -4.81 2.28
CA ASP A 58 -9.81 -5.45 3.38
C ASP A 58 -8.97 -4.39 4.10
N TYR A 59 -9.64 -3.63 4.95
CA TYR A 59 -9.02 -2.54 5.68
C TYR A 59 -7.95 -3.00 6.67
N LEU A 60 -8.03 -4.25 7.16
CA LEU A 60 -7.03 -4.80 8.08
C LEU A 60 -5.70 -5.09 7.35
N GLU A 61 -5.75 -5.68 6.16
CA GLU A 61 -4.55 -5.86 5.34
C GLU A 61 -4.02 -4.52 4.81
N ALA A 62 -4.90 -3.57 4.47
CA ALA A 62 -4.48 -2.21 4.11
C ALA A 62 -3.71 -1.54 5.26
N LEU A 63 -4.23 -1.59 6.49
CA LEU A 63 -3.58 -1.04 7.69
C LEU A 63 -2.16 -1.58 7.89
N LYS A 64 -1.97 -2.90 7.79
CA LYS A 64 -0.64 -3.53 7.92
C LYS A 64 0.36 -2.93 6.92
N ASN A 65 -0.07 -2.75 5.67
CA ASN A 65 0.80 -2.18 4.63
C ASN A 65 1.07 -0.69 4.86
N TYR A 66 0.08 0.10 5.29
CA TYR A 66 0.28 1.49 5.68
C TYR A 66 1.25 1.63 6.85
N GLU A 67 1.13 0.80 7.88
CA GLU A 67 2.05 0.81 9.03
C GLU A 67 3.48 0.43 8.65
N LEU A 68 3.66 -0.58 7.77
CA LEU A 68 4.98 -0.93 7.24
C LEU A 68 5.58 0.21 6.41
N ALA A 69 4.77 0.87 5.57
CA ALA A 69 5.21 2.01 4.78
C ALA A 69 5.59 3.21 5.67
N LEU A 70 4.83 3.48 6.74
CA LEU A 70 5.12 4.53 7.72
C LEU A 70 6.38 4.24 8.55
N LYS A 71 6.76 2.98 8.78
CA LYS A 71 8.07 2.67 9.37
C LYS A 71 9.24 3.10 8.48
N LEU A 72 9.02 3.16 7.16
CA LEU A 72 10.03 3.56 6.17
C LEU A 72 9.98 5.06 5.86
N ASN A 73 8.77 5.63 5.80
CA ASN A 73 8.53 7.06 5.61
C ASN A 73 7.47 7.58 6.61
N PRO A 74 7.86 7.97 7.84
CA PRO A 74 6.92 8.23 8.94
C PRO A 74 5.97 9.43 8.75
N LEU A 75 6.34 10.38 7.89
CA LEU A 75 5.59 11.62 7.68
C LEU A 75 4.89 11.65 6.31
N ASP A 76 4.81 10.50 5.63
CA ASP A 76 4.15 10.43 4.33
C ASP A 76 2.64 10.64 4.49
N PHE A 77 2.17 11.77 3.98
CA PHE A 77 0.76 12.15 4.06
C PHE A 77 -0.16 11.06 3.51
N PHE A 78 0.21 10.40 2.40
CA PHE A 78 -0.63 9.38 1.77
C PHE A 78 -0.81 8.16 2.68
N PHE A 79 0.24 7.75 3.40
CA PHE A 79 0.14 6.61 4.31
C PHE A 79 -0.56 6.97 5.62
N ILE A 80 -0.37 8.18 6.15
CA ILE A 80 -1.09 8.64 7.35
C ILE A 80 -2.59 8.76 7.04
N SER A 81 -2.96 9.39 5.92
CA SER A 81 -4.36 9.53 5.52
C SER A 81 -4.99 8.17 5.24
N GLY A 82 -4.32 7.30 4.49
CA GLY A 82 -4.81 5.96 4.19
C GLY A 82 -4.97 5.09 5.44
N ARG A 83 -4.08 5.21 6.43
CA ARG A 83 -4.22 4.53 7.72
C ARG A 83 -5.40 5.09 8.53
N GLY A 84 -5.57 6.42 8.54
CA GLY A 84 -6.71 7.09 9.16
C GLY A 84 -8.06 6.67 8.57
N ASP A 85 -8.14 6.59 7.24
CA ASP A 85 -9.31 6.09 6.51
C ASP A 85 -9.60 4.63 6.88
N ALA A 86 -8.58 3.77 6.84
CA ALA A 86 -8.75 2.36 7.14
C ALA A 86 -9.16 2.12 8.60
N TYR A 87 -8.62 2.87 9.57
CA TYR A 87 -9.07 2.84 10.96
C TYR A 87 -10.54 3.26 11.09
N PHE A 88 -10.96 4.29 10.37
CA PHE A 88 -12.37 4.73 10.36
C PHE A 88 -13.28 3.61 9.84
N MET A 89 -12.91 2.96 8.75
CA MET A 89 -13.72 1.90 8.13
C MET A 89 -13.89 0.66 9.02
N ILE A 90 -12.95 0.39 9.93
CA ILE A 90 -13.06 -0.71 10.90
C ILE A 90 -13.57 -0.26 12.29
N GLY A 91 -14.05 0.98 12.42
CA GLY A 91 -14.61 1.52 13.66
C GLY A 91 -13.60 1.93 14.73
N GLN A 92 -12.30 1.98 14.41
CA GLN A 92 -11.24 2.46 15.30
C GLN A 92 -11.10 3.99 15.25
N PHE A 93 -12.17 4.68 15.66
CA PHE A 93 -12.28 6.14 15.49
C PHE A 93 -11.22 6.94 16.26
N ASN A 94 -10.78 6.48 17.44
CA ASN A 94 -9.75 7.18 18.21
C ASN A 94 -8.41 7.23 17.47
N GLN A 95 -8.03 6.12 16.84
CA GLN A 95 -6.82 6.00 16.03
C GLN A 95 -6.92 6.86 14.76
N SER A 96 -8.08 6.80 14.09
CA SER A 96 -8.37 7.64 12.92
C SER A 96 -8.25 9.13 13.22
N ILE A 97 -8.88 9.60 14.32
CA ILE A 97 -8.79 11.00 14.78
C ILE A 97 -7.34 11.40 15.09
N LYS A 98 -6.56 10.50 15.70
CA LYS A 98 -5.14 10.77 16.00
C LYS A 98 -4.34 11.00 14.72
N ASP A 99 -4.54 10.17 13.70
CA ASP A 99 -3.87 10.32 12.41
C ASP A 99 -4.25 11.64 11.72
N TYR A 100 -5.54 11.98 11.63
CA TYR A 100 -5.95 13.24 10.99
C TYR A 100 -5.53 14.50 11.76
N ARG A 101 -5.55 14.49 13.09
CA ARG A 101 -5.06 15.63 13.88
C ARG A 101 -3.56 15.84 13.74
N GLY A 102 -2.81 14.76 13.51
CA GLY A 102 -1.37 14.84 13.23
C GLY A 102 -1.06 15.51 11.89
N LEU A 103 -1.99 15.49 10.93
CA LEU A 103 -1.81 16.06 9.58
C LEU A 103 -2.07 17.57 9.49
N SER A 104 -2.75 18.17 10.47
CA SER A 104 -3.18 19.58 10.44
C SER A 104 -2.25 20.56 11.18
N ASN A 105 -1.13 20.07 11.71
CA ASN A 105 -0.11 20.87 12.41
C ASN A 105 1.16 20.98 11.56
#